data_AF-A0A7X6UNW0-F1
#
_entry.id   AF-A0A7X6UNW0-F1
#
_cell.length_a   1.000
_cell.length_b   1.000
_cell.length_c   1.000
_cell.angle_alpha   90.00
_cell.angle_beta   90.00
_cell.angle_gamma   90.00
#
_symmetry.space_group_name_H-M   'P 1'
#
loop_
_entity.id
_entity.type
_entity.pdbx_description
1 polymer ?
#
loop_
_entity_poly.entity_id
_entity_poly.type
_entity_poly.pdbx_seq_one_letter_code
_entity_poly.pdbx_strand_id
1 'polypeptide(L)'
;VAGVGVPQLTAVYDCASALGGSIPVIADGGIRYTGDVPKALAAGADVVMIGSILAGTDESPGEKIIQHGRQYVIYRGMGSLPALKSAKGSRDRYSQGDVSEEQLIPEGIEGMVPHAGSVAKVLTQFCGGLRASLGYCGCKNIKELQDKAKFVRVSSASMRESHPHDVKITREAPNYSLGISS
;
A
#
# COMPACT_ATOMS: atom_id res chain seq x y z
N VAL A 1 9.36 -13.71 -6.12
CA VAL A 1 9.33 -15.13 -6.56
C VAL A 1 9.77 -15.25 -8.01
N ALA A 2 9.10 -14.60 -8.98
CA ALA A 2 9.43 -14.72 -10.41
C ALA A 2 10.57 -13.82 -10.94
N GLY A 3 11.07 -12.87 -10.15
CA GLY A 3 12.09 -11.90 -10.61
C GLY A 3 11.56 -10.83 -11.59
N VAL A 4 10.24 -10.78 -11.79
CA VAL A 4 9.55 -9.81 -12.66
C VAL A 4 8.90 -8.73 -11.81
N GLY A 5 9.05 -7.48 -12.21
CA GLY A 5 8.38 -6.34 -11.59
C GLY A 5 8.97 -5.00 -12.02
N VAL A 6 8.21 -3.93 -11.82
CA VAL A 6 8.65 -2.54 -12.04
C VAL A 6 8.47 -1.77 -10.73
N PRO A 7 9.41 -0.89 -10.33
CA PRO A 7 9.19 -0.01 -9.19
C PRO A 7 7.89 0.80 -9.34
N GLN A 8 7.02 0.72 -8.33
CA GLN A 8 5.62 1.16 -8.46
C GLN A 8 5.45 2.61 -8.94
N LEU A 9 6.28 3.54 -8.46
CA LEU A 9 6.17 4.94 -8.87
C LEU A 9 6.48 5.13 -10.36
N THR A 10 7.47 4.39 -10.87
CA THR A 10 7.79 4.36 -12.31
C THR A 10 6.67 3.70 -13.10
N ALA A 11 6.15 2.56 -12.63
CA ALA A 11 5.05 1.86 -13.29
C ALA A 11 3.80 2.75 -13.45
N VAL A 12 3.41 3.46 -12.38
CA VAL A 12 2.30 4.42 -12.41
C VAL A 12 2.57 5.54 -13.40
N TYR A 13 3.76 6.14 -13.35
CA TYR A 13 4.15 7.24 -14.22
C TYR A 13 4.14 6.84 -15.70
N ASP A 14 4.74 5.70 -16.04
CA ASP A 14 4.85 5.23 -17.41
C ASP A 14 3.46 4.90 -17.99
N CYS A 15 2.60 4.21 -17.22
CA CYS A 15 1.23 3.91 -17.61
C CYS A 15 0.38 5.17 -17.79
N ALA A 16 0.43 6.11 -16.84
CA ALA A 16 -0.33 7.35 -16.91
C ALA A 16 0.14 8.22 -18.10
N SER A 17 1.45 8.29 -18.32
CA SER A 17 2.04 9.02 -19.45
C SER A 17 1.61 8.42 -20.80
N ALA A 18 1.61 7.09 -20.93
CA ALA A 18 1.18 6.41 -22.14
C ALA A 18 -0.32 6.62 -22.45
N LEU A 19 -1.15 6.67 -21.42
CA LEU A 19 -2.59 6.89 -21.57
C LEU A 19 -2.96 8.36 -21.78
N GLY A 20 -2.11 9.31 -21.39
CA GLY A 20 -2.36 10.74 -21.58
C GLY A 20 -3.67 11.23 -20.97
N GLY A 21 -4.17 10.56 -19.92
CA GLY A 21 -5.46 10.87 -19.28
C GLY A 21 -6.71 10.39 -20.03
N SER A 22 -6.57 9.60 -21.10
CA SER A 22 -7.71 9.02 -21.83
C SER A 22 -8.46 7.93 -21.04
N ILE A 23 -7.77 7.24 -20.14
CA ILE A 23 -8.31 6.20 -19.27
C ILE A 23 -7.76 6.41 -17.86
N PRO A 24 -8.61 6.35 -16.81
CA PRO A 24 -8.13 6.49 -15.43
C PRO A 24 -7.18 5.37 -15.00
N VAL A 25 -6.18 5.71 -14.21
CA VAL A 25 -5.17 4.79 -13.68
C VAL A 25 -5.37 4.58 -12.17
N ILE A 26 -5.36 3.32 -11.76
CA ILE A 26 -5.35 2.92 -10.35
C ILE A 26 -3.92 2.52 -9.96
N ALA A 27 -3.33 3.22 -8.99
CA ALA A 27 -2.08 2.78 -8.37
C ALA A 27 -2.38 1.70 -7.32
N ASP A 28 -2.17 0.43 -7.68
CA ASP A 28 -2.46 -0.73 -6.84
C ASP A 28 -1.19 -1.32 -6.20
N GLY A 29 -1.11 -1.24 -4.87
CA GLY A 29 -0.02 -1.81 -4.08
C GLY A 29 1.10 -0.82 -3.72
N GLY A 30 1.86 -1.17 -2.68
CA GLY A 30 3.06 -0.43 -2.25
C GLY A 30 2.81 0.81 -1.37
N ILE A 31 1.56 1.20 -1.13
CA ILE A 31 1.22 2.30 -0.20
C ILE A 31 1.46 1.83 1.24
N ARG A 32 2.37 2.51 1.96
CA ARG A 32 2.71 2.18 3.36
C ARG A 32 2.35 3.31 4.31
N TYR A 33 2.56 4.54 3.87
CA TYR A 33 2.30 5.74 4.66
C TYR A 33 1.33 6.68 3.94
N THR A 34 0.72 7.60 4.69
CA THR A 34 -0.20 8.60 4.15
C THR A 34 0.44 9.45 3.04
N GLY A 35 1.75 9.70 3.13
CA GLY A 35 2.53 10.42 2.13
C GLY A 35 2.80 9.66 0.82
N ASP A 36 2.54 8.35 0.75
CA ASP A 36 2.70 7.59 -0.49
C ASP A 36 1.52 7.79 -1.44
N VAL A 37 0.32 8.07 -0.90
CA VAL A 37 -0.88 8.40 -1.69
C VAL A 37 -0.68 9.62 -2.57
N PRO A 38 -0.29 10.81 -2.05
CA PRO A 38 -0.07 11.97 -2.91
C PRO A 38 1.08 11.76 -3.89
N LYS A 39 2.09 10.93 -3.58
CA LYS A 39 3.15 10.60 -4.56
C LYS A 39 2.60 9.79 -5.73
N ALA A 40 1.76 8.79 -5.48
CA ALA A 40 1.13 8.01 -6.54
C ALA A 40 0.20 8.88 -7.41
N LEU A 41 -0.59 9.74 -6.77
CA LEU A 41 -1.47 10.68 -7.48
C LEU A 41 -0.67 11.69 -8.29
N ALA A 42 0.37 12.30 -7.70
CA ALA A 42 1.26 13.22 -8.41
C ALA A 42 2.04 12.56 -9.56
N ALA A 43 2.27 11.25 -9.50
CA ALA A 43 2.86 10.48 -10.59
C ALA A 43 1.88 10.20 -11.75
N GLY A 44 0.59 10.55 -11.60
CA GLY A 44 -0.41 10.45 -12.67
C GLY A 44 -1.54 9.46 -12.40
N ALA A 45 -1.57 8.76 -11.26
CA ALA A 45 -2.74 7.96 -10.89
C ALA A 45 -3.94 8.84 -10.53
N ASP A 46 -5.15 8.37 -10.84
CA ASP A 46 -6.41 9.04 -10.46
C ASP A 46 -6.88 8.61 -9.07
N VAL A 47 -6.64 7.35 -8.74
CA VAL A 47 -6.98 6.73 -7.45
C VAL A 47 -5.90 5.74 -7.02
N VAL A 48 -5.90 5.42 -5.73
CA VAL A 48 -5.00 4.41 -5.14
C VAL A 48 -5.83 3.24 -4.60
N MET A 49 -5.31 2.02 -4.73
CA MET A 49 -5.85 0.84 -4.07
C MET A 49 -4.96 0.48 -2.86
N ILE A 50 -5.58 0.28 -1.70
CA ILE A 50 -4.88 0.04 -0.43
C ILE A 50 -5.32 -1.31 0.14
N GLY A 51 -4.39 -2.24 0.29
CA GLY A 51 -4.62 -3.56 0.88
C GLY A 51 -4.25 -3.62 2.36
N SER A 52 -2.96 -3.80 2.65
CA SER A 52 -2.43 -4.14 3.99
C SER A 52 -2.87 -3.20 5.11
N ILE A 53 -2.95 -1.90 4.86
CA ILE A 53 -3.38 -0.92 5.87
C ILE A 53 -4.87 -1.10 6.23
N LEU A 54 -5.72 -1.34 5.22
CA LEU A 54 -7.15 -1.55 5.44
C LEU A 54 -7.45 -2.96 5.97
N ALA A 55 -6.57 -3.93 5.73
CA ALA A 55 -6.69 -5.26 6.30
C ALA A 55 -6.60 -5.28 7.84
N GLY A 56 -6.00 -4.27 8.45
CA GLY A 56 -5.92 -4.14 9.91
C GLY A 56 -7.18 -3.58 10.57
N THR A 57 -8.21 -3.20 9.81
CA THR A 57 -9.36 -2.49 10.37
C THR A 57 -10.43 -3.41 10.94
N ASP A 58 -11.31 -2.85 11.78
CA ASP A 58 -12.45 -3.55 12.38
C ASP A 58 -13.36 -4.20 11.34
N GLU A 59 -13.58 -3.51 10.22
CA GLU A 59 -14.47 -3.89 9.12
C GLU A 59 -13.85 -4.92 8.17
N SER A 60 -12.54 -5.18 8.28
CA SER A 60 -11.87 -6.17 7.45
C SER A 60 -12.40 -7.58 7.77
N PRO A 61 -12.45 -8.51 6.80
CA PRO A 61 -12.93 -9.87 7.03
C PRO A 61 -11.91 -10.77 7.76
N GLY A 62 -10.66 -10.32 7.91
CA GLY A 62 -9.59 -11.11 8.52
C GLY A 62 -9.86 -11.42 9.99
N GLU A 63 -9.33 -12.56 10.45
CA GLU A 63 -9.41 -12.97 11.85
C GLU A 63 -8.58 -12.04 12.73
N LYS A 64 -9.15 -11.59 13.85
CA LYS A 64 -8.49 -10.73 14.83
C LYS A 64 -7.88 -11.62 15.91
N ILE A 65 -6.56 -11.57 16.06
CA ILE A 65 -5.81 -12.37 17.03
C ILE A 65 -5.04 -11.49 18.00
N ILE A 66 -4.69 -12.04 19.16
CA ILE A 66 -3.78 -11.40 20.11
C ILE A 66 -2.46 -12.16 20.10
N GLN A 67 -1.37 -11.45 19.87
CA GLN A 67 -0.02 -12.01 19.93
C GLN A 67 0.89 -11.09 20.74
N HIS A 68 1.58 -11.65 21.74
CA HIS A 68 2.47 -10.90 22.65
C HIS A 68 1.78 -9.65 23.27
N GLY A 69 0.49 -9.78 23.61
CA GLY A 69 -0.29 -8.69 24.21
C GLY A 69 -0.71 -7.57 23.25
N ARG A 70 -0.50 -7.73 21.93
CA ARG A 70 -0.96 -6.78 20.90
C ARG A 70 -1.98 -7.43 19.97
N GLN A 71 -2.94 -6.64 19.48
CA GLN A 71 -3.94 -7.10 18.52
C GLN A 71 -3.40 -7.01 17.09
N TYR A 72 -3.64 -8.08 16.32
CA TYR A 72 -3.31 -8.20 14.91
C TYR A 72 -4.48 -8.75 14.12
N VAL A 73 -4.46 -8.56 12.80
CA VAL A 73 -5.40 -9.18 11.87
C VAL A 73 -4.64 -10.09 10.91
N ILE A 74 -5.12 -11.32 10.72
CA ILE A 74 -4.57 -12.24 9.71
C ILE A 74 -4.84 -11.67 8.31
N TYR A 75 -3.77 -11.54 7.53
CA TYR A 75 -3.80 -11.01 6.17
C TYR A 75 -3.06 -11.95 5.23
N ARG A 76 -3.68 -12.27 4.09
CA ARG A 76 -3.10 -13.15 3.08
C ARG A 76 -3.11 -12.51 1.72
N GLY A 77 -1.99 -12.64 1.01
CA GLY A 77 -1.94 -12.30 -0.42
C GLY A 77 -2.78 -13.28 -1.24
N MET A 78 -3.40 -12.81 -2.32
CA MET A 78 -4.23 -13.66 -3.18
C MET A 78 -3.47 -14.82 -3.83
N GLY A 79 -2.15 -14.69 -3.98
CA GLY A 79 -1.25 -15.74 -4.47
C GLY A 79 -0.62 -16.60 -3.37
N SER A 80 -1.06 -16.46 -2.12
CA SER A 80 -0.63 -17.33 -1.02
C SER A 80 -1.21 -18.73 -1.16
N LEU A 81 -0.53 -19.74 -0.63
CA LEU A 81 -1.00 -21.12 -0.72
C LEU A 81 -2.42 -21.32 -0.15
N PRO A 82 -2.81 -20.73 1.00
CA PRO A 82 -4.18 -20.80 1.47
C PRO A 82 -5.20 -20.16 0.50
N ALA A 83 -4.85 -19.02 -0.11
CA ALA A 83 -5.72 -18.33 -1.06
C ALA A 83 -5.87 -19.11 -2.38
N LEU A 84 -4.77 -19.67 -2.91
CA LEU A 84 -4.78 -20.52 -4.10
C LEU A 84 -5.58 -21.81 -3.86
N LYS A 85 -5.45 -22.43 -2.69
CA LYS A 85 -6.25 -23.62 -2.34
C LYS A 85 -7.74 -23.31 -2.21
N SER A 86 -8.10 -22.12 -1.72
CA SER A 86 -9.49 -21.77 -1.41
C SER A 86 -10.43 -21.60 -2.60
N ALA A 87 -9.94 -21.19 -3.78
CA ALA A 87 -10.80 -20.93 -4.93
C ALA A 87 -10.07 -21.03 -6.27
N LYS A 88 -10.73 -21.64 -7.27
CA LYS A 88 -10.22 -21.71 -8.66
C LYS A 88 -9.92 -20.31 -9.22
N GLY A 89 -10.75 -19.31 -8.94
CA GLY A 89 -10.52 -17.93 -9.37
C GLY A 89 -9.24 -17.29 -8.82
N SER A 90 -8.78 -17.69 -7.62
CA SER A 90 -7.46 -17.28 -7.13
C SER A 90 -6.35 -17.92 -7.95
N ARG A 91 -6.49 -19.20 -8.33
CA ARG A 91 -5.51 -19.92 -9.16
C ARG A 91 -5.44 -19.36 -10.58
N ASP A 92 -6.59 -19.08 -11.19
CA ASP A 92 -6.67 -18.53 -12.55
C ASP A 92 -5.93 -17.19 -12.68
N ARG A 93 -6.00 -16.34 -11.64
CA ARG A 93 -5.26 -15.07 -11.58
C ARG A 93 -3.74 -15.23 -11.69
N TYR A 94 -3.20 -16.37 -11.26
CA TYR A 94 -1.78 -16.71 -11.34
C TYR A 94 -1.50 -17.77 -12.41
N SER A 95 -2.44 -17.99 -13.35
CA SER A 95 -2.31 -19.00 -14.42
C SER A 95 -2.08 -20.42 -13.91
N GLN A 96 -2.64 -20.77 -12.74
CA GLN A 96 -2.52 -22.08 -12.09
C GLN A 96 -3.86 -22.82 -11.99
N GLY A 97 -4.83 -22.47 -12.83
CA GLY A 97 -6.22 -22.98 -12.78
C GLY A 97 -6.36 -24.50 -12.87
N ASP A 98 -5.48 -25.16 -13.63
CA ASP A 98 -5.50 -26.60 -13.89
C ASP A 98 -4.31 -27.34 -13.23
N VAL A 99 -3.59 -26.67 -12.32
CA VAL A 99 -2.45 -27.25 -11.58
C VAL A 99 -2.96 -27.98 -10.32
N SER A 100 -2.38 -29.15 -10.02
CA SER A 100 -2.74 -29.89 -8.81
C SER A 100 -2.32 -29.14 -7.55
N GLU A 101 -2.97 -29.39 -6.41
CA GLU A 101 -2.72 -28.62 -5.19
C GLU A 101 -1.29 -28.78 -4.65
N GLU A 102 -0.67 -29.93 -4.90
CA GLU A 102 0.70 -30.26 -4.52
C GLU A 102 1.74 -29.52 -5.37
N GLN A 103 1.34 -29.07 -6.56
CA GLN A 103 2.20 -28.40 -7.55
C GLN A 103 2.00 -26.88 -7.58
N LEU A 104 1.13 -26.33 -6.71
CA LEU A 104 0.90 -24.89 -6.64
C LEU A 104 2.18 -24.15 -6.23
N ILE A 105 2.55 -23.14 -7.00
CA ILE A 105 3.69 -22.25 -6.73
C ILE A 105 3.14 -20.94 -6.16
N PRO A 106 3.31 -20.67 -4.86
CA PRO A 106 2.80 -19.45 -4.25
C PRO A 106 3.63 -18.22 -4.65
N GLU A 107 2.95 -17.16 -5.06
CA GLU A 107 3.52 -15.83 -5.33
C GLU A 107 3.22 -14.82 -4.22
N GLY A 108 2.40 -15.21 -3.25
CA GLY A 108 2.05 -14.42 -2.07
C GLY A 108 2.36 -15.16 -0.78
N ILE A 109 2.32 -14.41 0.32
CA ILE A 109 2.48 -14.95 1.67
C ILE A 109 1.22 -14.73 2.49
N GLU A 110 1.09 -15.53 3.55
CA GLU A 110 0.20 -15.26 4.66
C GLU A 110 1.00 -14.62 5.79
N GLY A 111 0.40 -13.65 6.46
CA GLY A 111 1.00 -12.94 7.56
C GLY A 111 -0.05 -12.26 8.42
N MET A 112 0.40 -11.31 9.22
CA MET A 112 -0.47 -10.53 10.09
C MET A 112 -0.09 -9.06 10.04
N VAL A 113 -1.10 -8.20 10.15
CA VAL A 113 -0.94 -6.75 10.20
C VAL A 113 -1.42 -6.24 11.56
N PRO A 114 -0.82 -5.20 12.14
CA PRO A 114 -1.31 -4.61 13.38
C PRO A 114 -2.77 -4.18 13.25
N HIS A 115 -3.55 -4.36 14.31
CA HIS A 115 -4.91 -3.84 14.35
C HIS A 115 -4.87 -2.29 14.34
N ALA A 116 -5.64 -1.70 13.42
CA ALA A 116 -5.62 -0.27 13.13
C ALA A 116 -6.89 0.46 13.61
N GLY A 117 -7.83 -0.24 14.26
CA GLY A 117 -9.14 0.29 14.62
C GLY A 117 -10.07 0.44 13.41
N SER A 118 -10.99 1.39 13.46
CA SER A 118 -12.00 1.53 12.39
C SER A 118 -11.43 2.12 11.10
N VAL A 119 -11.99 1.71 9.96
CA VAL A 119 -11.62 2.23 8.64
C VAL A 119 -11.77 3.74 8.57
N ALA A 120 -12.78 4.30 9.25
CA ALA A 120 -13.01 5.74 9.30
C ALA A 120 -11.83 6.51 9.91
N LYS A 121 -11.22 5.98 10.99
CA LYS A 121 -10.04 6.60 11.61
C LYS A 121 -8.84 6.55 10.69
N VAL A 122 -8.61 5.41 10.04
CA VAL A 122 -7.53 5.23 9.07
C VAL A 122 -7.70 6.20 7.91
N LEU A 123 -8.86 6.22 7.25
CA LEU A 123 -9.13 7.11 6.12
C LEU A 123 -9.04 8.60 6.49
N THR A 124 -9.42 8.97 7.72
CA THR A 124 -9.22 10.35 8.21
C THR A 124 -7.75 10.77 8.16
N GLN A 125 -6.83 9.89 8.58
CA GLN A 125 -5.39 10.17 8.52
C GLN A 125 -4.86 10.23 7.09
N PHE A 126 -5.28 9.31 6.21
CA PHE A 126 -4.87 9.30 4.81
C PHE A 126 -5.38 10.52 4.03
N CYS A 127 -6.66 10.87 4.20
CA CYS A 127 -7.23 12.09 3.63
C CYS A 127 -6.56 13.35 4.19
N GLY A 128 -6.23 13.37 5.48
CA GLY A 128 -5.47 14.44 6.12
C GLY A 128 -4.08 14.62 5.50
N GLY A 129 -3.34 13.52 5.30
CA GLY A 129 -2.03 13.53 4.66
C GLY A 129 -2.07 14.02 3.21
N LEU A 130 -3.07 13.58 2.43
CA LEU A 130 -3.29 14.06 1.07
C LEU A 130 -3.56 15.57 1.04
N ARG A 131 -4.46 16.07 1.90
CA ARG A 131 -4.77 17.51 2.00
C ARG A 131 -3.54 18.34 2.40
N ALA A 132 -2.73 17.85 3.34
CA ALA A 132 -1.48 18.51 3.71
C ALA A 132 -0.52 18.59 2.51
N SER A 133 -0.36 17.49 1.76
CA SER A 133 0.47 17.46 0.55
C SER A 133 -0.02 18.43 -0.53
N LEU A 134 -1.34 18.52 -0.75
CA LEU A 134 -1.92 19.51 -1.66
C LEU A 134 -1.57 20.94 -1.23
N GLY A 135 -1.62 21.23 0.08
CA GLY A 135 -1.18 22.50 0.65
C GLY A 135 0.30 22.81 0.38
N TYR A 136 1.20 21.87 0.68
CA TYR A 136 2.65 22.05 0.42
C TYR A 136 2.97 22.22 -1.06
N CYS A 137 2.24 21.54 -1.96
CA CYS A 137 2.41 21.67 -3.40
C CYS A 137 1.67 22.87 -4.01
N GLY A 138 0.92 23.66 -3.22
CA GLY A 138 0.13 24.79 -3.72
C GLY A 138 -0.95 24.39 -4.73
N CYS A 139 -1.52 23.20 -4.56
CA CYS A 139 -2.49 22.61 -5.49
C CYS A 139 -3.88 22.56 -4.85
N LYS A 140 -4.91 23.03 -5.56
CA LYS A 140 -6.28 23.05 -5.01
C LYS A 140 -7.03 21.73 -5.14
N ASN A 141 -6.55 20.84 -6.01
CA ASN A 141 -7.17 19.55 -6.31
C ASN A 141 -6.14 18.55 -6.87
N ILE A 142 -6.56 17.30 -7.08
CA ILE A 142 -5.70 16.21 -7.58
C ILE A 142 -5.19 16.50 -8.99
N LYS A 143 -6.02 17.11 -9.86
CA LYS A 143 -5.61 17.44 -11.22
C LYS A 143 -4.45 18.44 -11.23
N GLU A 144 -4.53 19.49 -10.42
CA GLU A 144 -3.41 20.43 -10.27
C GLU A 144 -2.17 19.77 -9.68
N LEU A 145 -2.34 18.81 -8.76
CA LEU A 145 -1.21 18.03 -8.23
C LEU A 145 -0.50 17.25 -9.34
N GLN A 146 -1.25 16.53 -10.18
CA GLN A 146 -0.72 15.81 -11.34
C GLN A 146 0.01 16.74 -12.33
N ASP A 147 -0.52 17.95 -12.56
CA ASP A 147 0.02 18.87 -13.56
C ASP A 147 1.24 19.68 -13.04
N LYS A 148 1.30 19.97 -11.73
CA LYS A 148 2.28 20.92 -11.15
C LYS A 148 3.34 20.28 -10.26
N ALA A 149 3.07 19.11 -9.68
CA ALA A 149 3.99 18.51 -8.72
C ALA A 149 5.34 18.21 -9.36
N LYS A 150 6.40 18.39 -8.57
CA LYS A 150 7.77 18.06 -8.97
C LYS A 150 8.38 17.13 -7.95
N PHE A 151 9.05 16.10 -8.44
CA PHE A 151 9.78 15.16 -7.60
C PHE A 151 11.26 15.50 -7.58
N VAL A 152 11.88 15.24 -6.44
CA VAL A 152 13.33 15.21 -6.29
C VAL A 152 13.72 13.80 -5.88
N ARG A 153 14.66 13.19 -6.59
CA ARG A 153 15.19 11.87 -6.23
C ARG A 153 16.11 12.03 -5.02
N VAL A 154 15.93 11.16 -4.05
CA VAL A 154 16.66 11.20 -2.79
C VAL A 154 17.49 9.94 -2.61
N SER A 155 18.57 10.03 -1.84
CA SER A 155 19.39 8.88 -1.48
C SER A 155 18.76 8.10 -0.32
N SER A 156 19.32 6.92 -0.01
CA SER A 156 18.93 6.16 1.18
C SER A 156 19.24 6.91 2.49
N ALA A 157 20.24 7.79 2.51
CA ALA A 157 20.53 8.62 3.67
C ALA A 157 19.41 9.64 3.92
N SER A 158 18.94 10.30 2.86
CA SER A 158 17.80 11.23 2.93
C SER A 158 16.48 10.52 3.27
N MET A 159 16.33 9.24 2.90
CA MET A 159 15.19 8.44 3.37
C MET A 159 15.23 8.26 4.89
N ARG A 160 16.40 7.93 5.47
CA ARG A 160 16.52 7.83 6.94
C ARG A 160 16.26 9.18 7.62
N GLU A 161 16.77 10.26 7.04
CA GLU A 161 16.52 11.63 7.51
C GLU A 161 15.02 11.98 7.48
N SER A 162 14.29 11.52 6.47
CA SER A 162 12.85 11.81 6.33
C SER A 162 11.97 11.10 7.36
N HIS A 163 12.47 10.03 7.97
CA HIS A 163 11.80 9.32 9.07
C HIS A 163 12.30 9.89 10.42
N PRO A 164 11.51 9.81 11.50
CA PRO A 164 12.01 10.11 12.85
C PRO A 164 13.32 9.34 13.12
N HIS A 165 14.38 10.09 13.41
CA HIS A 165 15.72 9.59 13.69
C HIS A 165 16.26 10.29 14.94
N ASP A 166 17.23 9.65 15.60
CA ASP A 166 17.92 10.16 16.80
C ASP A 166 17.00 10.48 18.00
N VAL A 167 15.80 9.88 18.05
CA VAL A 167 14.84 10.01 19.15
C VAL A 167 14.20 8.66 19.50
N LYS A 168 13.89 8.45 20.78
CA LYS A 168 13.10 7.30 21.23
C LYS A 168 11.61 7.64 21.18
N ILE A 169 10.86 6.98 20.30
CA ILE A 169 9.40 7.12 20.23
C ILE A 169 8.79 6.55 21.51
N THR A 170 8.09 7.39 22.28
CA THR A 170 7.43 6.99 23.54
C THR A 170 5.94 6.66 23.34
N ARG A 171 5.33 7.20 22.29
CA ARG A 171 3.95 6.93 21.85
C ARG A 171 3.90 6.97 20.33
N GLU A 172 3.29 5.97 19.71
CA GLU A 172 3.11 5.93 18.26
C GLU A 172 2.06 6.95 17.81
N ALA A 173 2.31 7.61 16.68
CA ALA A 173 1.35 8.52 16.07
C ALA A 173 0.34 7.74 15.22
N PRO A 174 -0.94 8.15 15.13
CA PRO A 174 -1.96 7.42 14.37
C PRO A 174 -1.66 7.21 12.87
N ASN A 175 -0.77 8.02 12.30
CA ASN A 175 -0.40 8.02 10.89
C ASN A 175 1.05 7.58 10.65
N TYR A 176 1.77 7.17 11.70
CA TYR A 176 3.16 6.78 11.62
C TYR A 176 3.49 5.68 12.63
N SER A 177 3.67 4.47 12.10
CA SER A 177 4.25 3.34 12.84
C SER A 177 5.44 2.82 12.05
N LEU A 178 6.57 2.67 12.73
CA LEU A 178 7.68 1.88 12.21
C LEU A 178 7.20 0.44 12.31
N GLY A 179 6.71 -0.11 11.19
CA GLY A 179 6.40 -1.53 11.12
C GLY A 179 7.57 -2.30 11.72
N ILE A 180 7.29 -3.22 12.64
CA ILE A 180 8.31 -4.01 13.32
C ILE A 180 9.05 -4.79 12.24
N SER A 181 10.16 -4.25 11.74
CA SER A 181 11.16 -5.03 11.05
C SER A 181 11.86 -5.84 12.14
N SER A 182 11.52 -7.11 12.22
CA SER A 182 12.34 -8.13 12.89
C SER A 182 13.77 -8.08 12.39
#